data_AF-A0A915NXS7-F1
#
_entry.id   AF-A0A915NXS7-F1
#
_cell.length_a   1.000
_cell.length_b   1.000
_cell.length_c   1.000
_cell.angle_alpha   90.00
_cell.angle_beta   90.00
_cell.angle_gamma   90.00
#
_symmetry.space_group_name_H-M   'P 1'
#
loop_
_entity.id
_entity.type
_entity.pdbx_description
1 polymer ?
#
loop_
_entity_poly.entity_id
_entity_poly.type
_entity_poly.pdbx_seq_one_letter_code
_entity_poly.pdbx_strand_id
1 'polypeptide(L)'
;MCAYLTTSTCSEYLGIPLGSLQNSSSPGISGNVWLANSTTLQINNFNIEPHQKQELIFAFISEEAVEPVKFLYKVAGENNGEQMLFPMKRRLDGGLSEHRLVAIAPHGTTIDQWKRFGLVTGKSK
;
A
#
# COMPACT_ATOMS: atom_id res chain seq x y z
N MET A 1 12.73 4.65 -31.08
CA MET A 1 11.29 4.97 -31.03
C MET A 1 10.97 5.24 -29.56
N CYS A 2 10.97 6.51 -29.16
CA CYS A 2 10.73 6.90 -27.77
C CYS A 2 9.22 6.84 -27.50
N ALA A 3 8.80 5.99 -26.57
CA ALA A 3 7.42 5.96 -26.11
C ALA A 3 7.14 7.26 -25.35
N TYR A 4 6.26 8.09 -25.90
CA TYR A 4 5.71 9.24 -25.21
C TYR A 4 4.73 8.72 -24.15
N LEU A 5 5.22 8.58 -22.92
CA LEU A 5 4.36 8.56 -21.75
C LEU A 5 3.82 9.98 -21.60
N THR A 6 2.56 10.19 -21.99
CA THR A 6 1.84 11.42 -21.67
C THR A 6 1.88 11.60 -20.16
N THR A 7 2.60 12.63 -19.71
CA THR A 7 2.73 13.01 -18.32
C THR A 7 1.42 13.64 -17.88
N SER A 8 0.42 12.80 -17.59
CA SER A 8 -0.68 13.21 -16.71
C SER A 8 -0.04 13.56 -15.38
N THR A 9 -0.17 14.82 -14.96
CA THR A 9 0.34 15.29 -13.68
C THR A 9 -0.14 14.37 -12.58
N CYS A 10 0.78 13.93 -11.73
CA CYS A 10 0.59 12.87 -10.73
C CYS A 10 -0.48 13.20 -9.65
N SER A 11 -1.07 14.39 -9.71
CA SER A 11 -2.19 14.85 -8.88
C SER A 11 -3.52 14.15 -9.16
N GLU A 12 -3.66 13.39 -10.26
CA GLU A 12 -4.95 12.79 -10.66
C GLU A 12 -4.89 11.27 -10.92
N TYR A 13 -4.20 10.49 -10.08
CA TYR A 13 -4.49 9.06 -10.03
C TYR A 13 -5.83 8.84 -9.31
N LEU A 14 -6.93 9.03 -10.05
CA LEU A 14 -8.27 8.53 -9.72
C LEU A 14 -8.25 7.01 -9.87
N GLY A 15 -7.60 6.31 -8.95
CA GLY A 15 -7.67 4.86 -8.90
C GLY A 15 -9.13 4.37 -8.78
N ILE A 16 -9.36 3.07 -8.93
CA ILE A 16 -10.69 2.50 -8.63
C ILE A 16 -10.75 2.28 -7.11
N PRO A 17 -11.73 2.85 -6.38
CA PRO A 17 -11.85 2.61 -4.94
C PRO A 17 -12.19 1.14 -4.71
N LEU A 18 -11.38 0.45 -3.91
CA LEU A 18 -11.59 -0.95 -3.55
C LEU A 18 -12.22 -1.12 -2.16
N GLY A 19 -12.06 -0.14 -1.29
CA GLY A 19 -12.64 -0.13 0.05
C GLY A 19 -11.72 0.49 1.09
N SER A 20 -11.90 0.09 2.35
CA SER A 20 -11.09 0.58 3.46
C SER A 20 -10.31 -0.57 4.10
N LEU A 21 -9.03 -0.32 4.38
CA LEU A 21 -8.22 -1.13 5.26
C LEU A 21 -8.55 -0.72 6.69
N GLN A 22 -9.27 -1.57 7.42
CA GLN A 22 -9.56 -1.38 8.83
C GLN A 22 -9.39 -2.71 9.56
N ASN A 23 -8.83 -2.66 10.77
CA ASN A 23 -8.80 -3.83 11.63
C ASN A 23 -10.06 -3.83 12.50
N SER A 24 -10.97 -4.77 12.26
CA SER A 24 -12.20 -4.93 13.04
C SER A 24 -11.95 -5.32 14.50
N SER A 25 -10.79 -5.89 14.81
CA SER A 25 -10.45 -6.44 16.12
C SER A 25 -9.58 -5.50 16.97
N SER A 26 -9.02 -4.43 16.39
CA SER A 26 -8.21 -3.44 17.10
C SER A 26 -8.35 -2.09 16.40
N PRO A 27 -9.10 -1.12 16.98
CA PRO A 27 -9.13 0.24 16.46
C PRO A 27 -7.72 0.79 16.59
N GLY A 28 -7.07 1.03 15.45
CA GLY A 28 -5.67 1.40 15.45
C GLY A 28 -4.97 1.23 14.11
N ILE A 29 -5.65 0.71 13.09
CA ILE A 29 -5.17 0.72 11.70
C ILE A 29 -6.31 1.17 10.81
N SER A 30 -6.06 2.17 9.98
CA SER A 30 -7.03 2.69 9.01
C SER A 30 -6.35 3.10 7.71
N GLY A 31 -7.08 3.03 6.59
CA GLY A 31 -6.70 3.62 5.31
C GLY A 31 -7.72 3.32 4.23
N ASN A 32 -7.73 4.10 3.15
CA ASN A 32 -8.61 3.87 2.00
C ASN A 32 -7.78 3.26 0.86
N VAL A 33 -8.22 2.11 0.36
CA VAL A 33 -7.50 1.32 -0.65
C VAL A 33 -8.06 1.63 -2.03
N TRP A 34 -7.15 1.95 -2.95
CA TRP A 34 -7.44 2.28 -4.34
C TRP A 34 -6.58 1.43 -5.26
N LEU A 35 -7.18 0.94 -6.34
CA LEU A 35 -6.46 0.30 -7.44
C LEU A 35 -5.85 1.38 -8.33
N ALA A 36 -4.53 1.55 -8.30
CA ALA A 36 -3.85 2.54 -9.12
C ALA A 36 -3.58 2.01 -10.54
N ASN A 37 -3.21 0.73 -10.67
CA ASN A 37 -3.08 0.00 -11.92
C ASN A 37 -3.14 -1.51 -11.64
N SER A 38 -2.94 -2.35 -12.66
CA SER A 38 -3.05 -3.81 -12.54
C SER A 38 -2.10 -4.46 -11.53
N THR A 39 -1.03 -3.79 -11.08
CA THR A 39 -0.04 -4.35 -10.14
C THR A 39 0.18 -3.50 -8.89
N THR A 40 -0.50 -2.35 -8.79
CA THR A 40 -0.26 -1.34 -7.76
C THR A 40 -1.53 -0.95 -7.02
N LEU A 41 -1.47 -1.05 -5.69
CA LEU A 41 -2.45 -0.47 -4.78
C LEU A 41 -1.93 0.81 -4.15
N GLN A 42 -2.82 1.77 -3.95
CA GLN A 42 -2.57 2.98 -3.20
C GLN A 42 -3.41 2.97 -1.92
N ILE A 43 -2.83 3.36 -0.80
CA ILE A 43 -3.51 3.45 0.49
C ILE A 43 -3.45 4.90 0.94
N ASN A 44 -4.59 5.59 0.86
CA ASN A 44 -4.72 6.99 1.28
C ASN A 44 -5.12 7.07 2.75
N ASN A 45 -4.71 8.15 3.42
CA ASN A 45 -4.99 8.41 4.83
C ASN A 45 -4.61 7.21 5.71
N PHE A 46 -3.44 6.63 5.45
CA PHE A 46 -2.98 5.48 6.20
C PHE A 46 -2.54 5.92 7.60
N ASN A 47 -3.07 5.25 8.61
CA ASN A 47 -2.71 5.51 9.98
C ASN A 47 -2.59 4.18 10.73
N ILE A 48 -1.54 4.07 11.54
CA ILE A 48 -1.36 3.01 12.54
C ILE A 48 -1.03 3.64 13.88
N GLU A 49 -1.86 3.35 14.88
CA GLU A 49 -1.73 3.95 16.20
C GLU A 49 -0.41 3.55 16.89
N PRO A 50 0.19 4.44 17.70
CA PRO A 50 1.45 4.19 18.40
C PRO A 50 1.44 2.97 19.32
N HIS A 51 0.27 2.58 19.83
CA HIS A 51 0.13 1.48 20.77
C HIS A 51 0.07 0.10 20.09
N GLN A 52 0.16 0.05 18.75
CA GLN A 52 0.23 -1.20 18.01
C GLN A 52 1.61 -1.86 18.22
N LYS A 53 1.65 -2.87 19.10
CA LYS A 53 2.88 -3.58 19.50
C LYS A 53 3.28 -4.75 18.58
N GLN A 54 2.46 -5.07 17.59
CA GLN A 54 2.67 -6.20 16.71
C GLN A 54 3.40 -5.76 15.44
N GLU A 55 4.40 -6.53 15.02
CA GLU A 55 5.06 -6.34 13.72
C GLU A 55 4.07 -6.72 12.62
N LEU A 56 3.73 -5.75 11.77
CA LEU A 56 2.76 -5.93 10.70
C LEU A 56 3.43 -5.94 9.34
N ILE A 57 2.94 -6.81 8.47
CA ILE A 57 3.43 -6.97 7.11
C ILE A 57 2.26 -6.77 6.14
N PHE A 58 2.43 -5.91 5.14
CA PHE A 58 1.49 -5.82 4.02
C PHE A 58 1.62 -7.05 3.14
N ALA A 59 0.49 -7.71 2.88
CA ALA A 59 0.46 -8.93 2.10
C ALA A 59 -0.75 -9.00 1.18
N PHE A 60 -0.55 -9.68 0.06
CA PHE A 60 -1.62 -10.18 -0.79
C PHE A 60 -1.91 -11.64 -0.42
N ILE A 61 -3.18 -12.01 -0.46
CA ILE A 61 -3.66 -13.31 0.02
C ILE A 61 -4.53 -13.93 -1.07
N SER A 62 -4.20 -15.16 -1.44
CA SER A 62 -5.02 -16.05 -2.26
C SER A 62 -5.45 -17.26 -1.44
N GLU A 63 -6.12 -18.23 -2.08
CA GLU A 63 -6.44 -19.51 -1.43
C GLU A 63 -5.18 -20.35 -1.18
N GLU A 64 -4.13 -20.13 -1.96
CA GLU A 64 -2.92 -20.95 -1.98
C GLU A 64 -1.75 -20.30 -1.22
N ALA A 65 -1.72 -18.97 -1.12
CA ALA A 65 -0.56 -18.25 -0.63
C ALA A 65 -0.90 -16.96 0.13
N VAL A 66 -0.02 -16.64 1.07
CA VAL A 66 0.08 -15.32 1.70
C VAL A 66 1.45 -14.77 1.35
N GLU A 67 1.48 -13.73 0.52
CA GLU A 67 2.72 -13.18 0.01
C GLU A 67 2.91 -11.71 0.39
N PRO A 68 4.08 -11.33 0.93
CA PRO A 68 4.36 -9.94 1.25
C PRO A 68 4.42 -9.11 -0.03
N VAL A 69 4.04 -7.84 0.05
CA VAL A 69 4.21 -6.89 -1.05
C VAL A 69 5.66 -6.88 -1.55
N LYS A 70 5.87 -6.72 -2.86
CA LYS A 70 7.22 -6.63 -3.44
C LYS A 70 7.94 -5.39 -2.91
N PHE A 71 7.25 -4.26 -3.00
CA PHE A 71 7.71 -2.97 -2.53
C PHE A 71 6.58 -2.22 -1.84
N LEU A 72 6.97 -1.46 -0.83
CA LEU A 72 6.13 -0.50 -0.14
C LEU A 72 6.82 0.86 -0.20
N TYR A 73 6.10 1.89 -0.61
CA TYR A 73 6.59 3.26 -0.65
C TYR A 73 5.68 4.16 0.16
N LYS A 74 6.24 5.13 0.87
CA LYS A 74 5.51 6.33 1.27
C LYS A 74 5.65 7.39 0.19
N VAL A 75 4.61 8.17 0.00
CA VAL A 75 4.64 9.30 -0.93
C VAL A 75 4.79 10.57 -0.12
N ALA A 76 5.87 11.33 -0.33
CA ALA A 76 6.06 12.64 0.29
C ALA A 76 6.35 13.72 -0.76
N GLY A 77 5.94 14.96 -0.46
CA GLY A 77 6.14 16.13 -1.31
C GLY A 77 4.88 16.59 -2.03
N GLU A 78 4.49 17.84 -1.75
CA GLU A 78 3.57 18.67 -2.56
C GLU A 78 4.24 19.98 -2.98
N ASN A 79 5.56 20.10 -2.91
CA ASN A 79 6.24 21.29 -3.40
C ASN A 79 6.56 21.09 -4.88
N ASN A 80 5.80 21.80 -5.73
CA ASN A 80 5.89 21.86 -7.20
C ASN A 80 5.20 20.73 -7.98
N GLY A 81 4.30 19.96 -7.34
CA GLY A 81 3.50 18.92 -8.03
C GLY A 81 4.24 17.61 -8.33
N GLU A 82 5.53 17.53 -7.99
CA GLU A 82 6.31 16.29 -8.08
C GLU A 82 6.13 15.45 -6.82
N GLN A 83 5.80 14.17 -7.02
CA GLN A 83 5.64 13.20 -5.94
C GLN A 83 6.91 12.39 -5.79
N MET A 84 7.48 12.38 -4.59
CA MET A 84 8.64 11.56 -4.29
C MET A 84 8.20 10.27 -3.59
N LEU A 85 8.65 9.13 -4.12
CA LEU A 85 8.45 7.81 -3.52
C LEU A 85 9.65 7.48 -2.62
N PHE A 86 9.40 7.29 -1.32
CA PHE A 86 10.43 6.84 -0.39
C PHE A 86 10.18 5.38 -0.04
N PRO A 87 11.16 4.49 -0.26
CA PRO A 87 11.00 3.08 0.07
C PRO A 87 10.82 2.92 1.58
N MET A 88 9.87 2.06 1.95
CA MET A 88 9.59 1.68 3.32
C MET A 88 10.04 0.25 3.57
N LYS A 89 10.34 -0.05 4.84
CA LYS A 89 10.39 -1.44 5.27
C LYS A 89 9.00 -2.05 5.05
N ARG A 90 8.95 -3.29 4.57
CA ARG A 90 7.69 -4.05 4.42
C ARG A 90 7.04 -4.34 5.78
N ARG A 91 7.83 -4.21 6.84
CA ARG A 91 7.47 -4.34 8.24
C ARG A 91 7.24 -2.95 8.82
N LEU A 92 6.10 -2.78 9.47
CA LEU A 92 5.76 -1.55 10.15
C LEU A 92 5.73 -1.76 11.67
N ASP A 93 6.33 -0.81 12.37
CA ASP A 93 6.13 -0.59 13.80
C ASP A 93 4.97 0.41 13.99
N GLY A 94 4.32 0.41 15.16
CA GLY A 94 3.24 1.34 15.47
C GLY A 94 3.65 2.82 15.40
N GLY A 95 2.67 3.71 15.23
CA GLY A 95 2.88 5.17 15.28
C GLY A 95 3.22 5.82 13.94
N LEU A 96 2.90 5.15 12.84
CA LEU A 96 3.06 5.67 11.49
C LEU A 96 1.75 6.31 11.02
N SER A 97 1.79 7.62 10.77
CA SER A 97 0.70 8.35 10.12
C SER A 97 1.21 8.89 8.80
N GLU A 98 0.73 8.33 7.69
CA GLU A 98 1.17 8.66 6.34
C GLU A 98 -0.04 9.00 5.48
N HIS A 99 0.00 10.14 4.80
CA HIS A 99 -1.12 10.55 3.95
C HIS A 99 -1.34 9.60 2.77
N ARG A 100 -0.26 8.94 2.29
CA ARG A 100 -0.36 8.00 1.18
C ARG A 100 0.78 6.99 1.16
N LEU A 101 0.41 5.72 1.04
CA LEU A 101 1.30 4.60 0.75
C LEU A 101 1.02 4.00 -0.63
N VAL A 102 2.03 3.37 -1.21
CA VAL A 102 1.93 2.62 -2.46
C VAL A 102 2.48 1.22 -2.23
N ALA A 103 1.65 0.20 -2.51
CA ALA A 103 1.97 -1.21 -2.36
C ALA A 103 1.99 -1.91 -3.72
N ILE A 104 3.08 -2.61 -4.01
CA ILE A 104 3.29 -3.31 -5.29
C ILE A 104 3.09 -4.82 -5.09
N ALA A 105 2.30 -5.43 -5.99
CA ALA A 105 2.04 -6.86 -6.00
C ALA A 105 3.34 -7.68 -6.11
N PRO A 106 3.40 -8.85 -5.45
CA PRO A 106 4.57 -9.72 -5.46
C PRO A 106 4.84 -10.27 -6.86
N HIS A 107 6.11 -10.52 -7.18
CA HIS A 107 6.56 -11.13 -8.44
C HIS A 107 6.07 -10.46 -9.75
N GLY A 108 5.54 -9.24 -9.71
CA GLY A 108 4.94 -8.59 -10.88
C GLY A 108 3.61 -9.21 -11.31
N THR A 109 2.97 -9.96 -10.41
CA THR A 109 1.62 -10.51 -10.59
C THR A 109 0.58 -9.40 -10.59
N THR A 110 -0.56 -9.65 -11.23
CA THR A 110 -1.66 -8.70 -11.27
C THR A 110 -2.56 -8.85 -10.04
N ILE A 111 -3.16 -7.75 -9.59
CA ILE A 111 -3.94 -7.67 -8.36
C ILE A 111 -5.18 -8.57 -8.40
N ASP A 112 -5.76 -8.80 -9.58
CA ASP A 112 -6.93 -9.65 -9.80
C ASP A 112 -6.66 -11.15 -9.53
N GLN A 113 -5.39 -11.56 -9.48
CA GLN A 113 -5.00 -12.92 -9.08
C GLN A 113 -5.11 -13.14 -7.57
N TRP A 114 -5.22 -12.06 -6.79
CA TRP A 114 -5.29 -12.10 -5.34
C TRP A 114 -6.73 -11.94 -4.87
N LYS A 115 -7.12 -12.72 -3.86
CA LYS A 115 -8.46 -12.66 -3.29
C LYS A 115 -8.60 -11.51 -2.29
N ARG A 116 -7.52 -11.18 -1.57
CA ARG A 116 -7.52 -10.17 -0.51
C ARG A 116 -6.18 -9.44 -0.45
N PHE A 117 -6.23 -8.23 0.08
CA PHE A 117 -5.07 -7.44 0.45
C PHE A 117 -5.26 -6.93 1.88
N GLY A 118 -4.19 -6.92 2.67
CA GLY A 118 -4.26 -6.38 4.02
C GLY A 118 -2.95 -6.47 4.79
N LEU A 119 -3.06 -6.40 6.10
CA LEU A 119 -1.95 -6.54 7.03
C LEU A 119 -2.05 -7.90 7.73
N VAL A 120 -0.94 -8.61 7.77
CA VAL A 120 -0.81 -9.86 8.52
C VAL A 120 0.22 -9.70 9.63
N THR A 121 -0.01 -10.38 10.75
CA THR A 121 0.97 -10.49 11.83
C THR A 121 1.99 -11.55 11.45
N GLY A 122 3.28 -11.23 11.48
CA GLY A 122 4.34 -12.19 11.21
C GLY A 122 5.40 -12.16 12.29
N LYS A 123 5.86 -13.34 12.74
CA LYS A 123 7.24 -13.49 13.18
C LYS A 123 8.02 -13.97 11.96
N SER A 124 9.06 -13.25 11.57
CA SER A 124 10.04 -13.81 10.64
C SER A 124 10.58 -15.10 11.24
N LYS A 125 10.47 -16.21 10.51
CA LYS A 125 11.55 -17.21 10.59
C LYS A 125 12.80 -16.65 9.95
#